data_AF-A0A8H6XEH0-F1
#
_entry.id   AF-A0A8H6XEH0-F1
#
_cell.length_a   1.000
_cell.length_b   1.000
_cell.length_c   1.000
_cell.angle_alpha   90.00
_cell.angle_beta   90.00
_cell.angle_gamma   90.00
#
_symmetry.space_group_name_H-M   'P 1'
#
loop_
_entity.id
_entity.type
_entity.pdbx_description
1 polymer ?
#
loop_
_entity_poly.entity_id
_entity_poly.type
_entity_poly.pdbx_seq_one_letter_code
_entity_poly.pdbx_strand_id
1 'polypeptide(L)'
;MCKVGGFSDHRATNFPCTRCKISHKDIQTPAGMKVDAFPRRDNQEHRTKAAEYSKISEDDKKARDAFASLYGSRYFELSRLTYFDPIRQIIIDPMHCIFLGLVKTNWLDAWIRDPAALRKRTEKTPREIDQIHEYLKSMEMPSWVARLPSQVGYASGGNLTSDEWKGMLLVFCPLILPHIWAEWYPVAVADHEKSLKSWNKKENARKKRIKNGNATATDRKGETAPPKPIRMFENDPDLFLKLAACCKILLAGTIDIKSLPRAQQLLEEYLAGFLENHPTLVKPNFHFITHIFQIIRDFGPVYGFWTFLFERLNKLLKSYDTNNHADGELEVTFFREFHRDANLREVLERLAKKEGTDGLTPEEQCAAESARMILATDGDERGTVASLAREIEELSADLGIRFSLGLAVLKELPAPFQQDLLEYYNTTYPDISIVSRAADIGSSPNHHFLHGSAQVHSHIILDGRRITSSTSLTDASSSIIQLDADGTRYVGQIYNIITHRQPGIKQPQHLLDIRWMRRLTDFDMSPWEPYPELEIFSWEHGQFLRRGDPGPPRIVPVSAILSQACRLTINHKKQILHDDSDSDEDEGGESSDGPTCKIWFTAGLTRDVVVV
;
A
#
# COMPACT_ATOMS: atom_id res chain seq x y z
N MET A 1 -10.81 6.41 21.81
CA MET A 1 -9.73 5.76 22.60
C MET A 1 -9.42 6.50 23.90
N CYS A 2 -9.00 7.78 23.91
CA CYS A 2 -8.66 8.49 25.15
C CYS A 2 -9.74 8.42 26.23
N LYS A 3 -11.01 8.66 25.87
CA LYS A 3 -12.14 8.57 26.83
C LYS A 3 -12.31 7.19 27.46
N VAL A 4 -12.12 6.12 26.69
CA VAL A 4 -12.29 4.73 27.14
C VAL A 4 -11.26 4.35 28.21
N GLY A 5 -10.04 4.90 28.11
CA GLY A 5 -8.98 4.71 29.10
C GLY A 5 -8.83 5.81 30.13
N GLY A 6 -9.76 6.77 30.18
CA GLY A 6 -9.65 7.91 31.08
C GLY A 6 -8.44 8.81 30.82
N PHE A 7 -7.91 8.85 29.60
CA PHE A 7 -6.81 9.76 29.24
C PHE A 7 -7.31 11.15 28.86
N SER A 8 -6.42 12.13 29.00
CA SER A 8 -6.60 13.46 28.40
C SER A 8 -6.70 13.41 26.87
N ASP A 9 -7.29 14.46 26.31
CA ASP A 9 -7.37 14.63 24.86
C ASP A 9 -5.99 14.90 24.25
N HIS A 10 -5.80 14.55 22.98
CA HIS A 10 -4.57 14.80 22.22
C HIS A 10 -4.16 16.28 22.14
N ARG A 11 -5.08 17.23 22.39
CA ARG A 11 -4.81 18.68 22.47
C ARG A 11 -4.41 19.16 23.86
N ALA A 12 -4.38 18.28 24.86
CA ALA A 12 -4.00 18.67 26.21
C ALA A 12 -2.55 19.14 26.27
N THR A 13 -2.30 20.24 26.99
CA THR A 13 -0.94 20.78 27.17
C THR A 13 -0.01 19.77 27.83
N ASN A 14 -0.52 19.07 28.85
CA ASN A 14 0.20 18.03 29.57
C ASN A 14 -0.35 16.65 29.18
N PHE A 15 0.55 15.74 28.85
CA PHE A 15 0.25 14.33 28.59
C PHE A 15 -0.78 14.05 27.47
N PRO A 16 -0.62 14.60 26.26
CA PRO A 16 -1.49 14.32 25.11
C PRO A 16 -1.36 12.87 24.58
N CYS A 17 -0.29 12.16 24.94
CA CYS A 17 -0.07 10.77 24.55
C CYS A 17 -0.65 9.79 25.58
N THR A 18 -1.26 8.70 25.10
CA THR A 18 -1.78 7.61 25.95
C THR A 18 -0.70 6.62 26.38
N ARG A 19 0.51 6.68 25.79
CA ARG A 19 1.60 5.72 26.02
C ARG A 19 2.75 6.29 26.85
N CYS A 20 3.05 7.58 26.73
CA CYS A 20 4.17 8.22 27.41
C CYS A 20 3.77 9.55 28.07
N LYS A 21 4.72 10.12 28.82
CA LYS A 21 4.55 11.36 29.60
C LYS A 21 4.99 12.63 28.84
N ILE A 22 5.06 12.60 27.51
CA ILE A 22 5.39 13.77 26.67
C ILE A 22 4.44 14.95 26.98
N SER A 23 4.91 16.19 26.80
CA SER A 23 4.07 17.38 26.82
C SER A 23 3.80 17.90 25.40
N HIS A 24 2.73 18.66 25.19
CA HIS A 24 2.34 19.12 23.85
C HIS A 24 3.42 19.97 23.17
N LYS A 25 4.20 20.74 23.93
CA LYS A 25 5.31 21.56 23.40
C LYS A 25 6.47 20.70 22.88
N ASP A 26 6.62 19.47 23.37
CA ASP A 26 7.72 18.59 23.01
C ASP A 26 7.39 17.73 21.79
N ILE A 27 6.12 17.68 21.37
CA ILE A 27 5.68 16.94 20.17
C ILE A 27 6.44 17.41 18.93
N GLN A 28 6.65 18.72 18.76
CA GLN A 28 7.29 19.29 17.56
C GLN A 28 8.80 19.47 17.74
N THR A 29 9.44 18.55 18.47
CA THR A 29 10.89 18.57 18.72
C THR A 29 11.54 17.30 18.18
N PRO A 30 12.87 17.29 17.96
CA PRO A 30 13.58 16.07 17.58
C PRO A 30 13.38 14.92 18.58
N ALA A 31 13.27 15.21 19.88
CA ALA A 31 12.94 14.20 20.89
C ALA A 31 11.52 13.64 20.69
N GLY A 32 10.55 14.50 20.32
CA GLY A 32 9.17 14.12 19.97
C GLY A 32 9.05 13.09 18.84
N MET A 33 10.03 13.08 17.92
CA MET A 33 10.09 12.18 16.77
C MET A 33 10.81 10.86 17.03
N LYS A 34 11.36 10.66 18.24
CA LYS A 34 12.22 9.52 18.54
C LYS A 34 11.51 8.48 19.40
N VAL A 35 11.69 7.21 19.06
CA VAL A 35 11.13 6.08 19.82
C VAL A 35 11.72 6.06 21.23
N ASP A 36 10.86 5.83 22.22
CA ASP A 36 11.22 5.72 23.64
C ASP A 36 11.98 6.94 24.21
N ALA A 37 11.85 8.13 23.61
CA ALA A 37 12.49 9.36 24.09
C ALA A 37 11.88 9.93 25.39
N PHE A 38 10.64 9.58 25.70
CA PHE A 38 9.92 10.05 26.89
C PHE A 38 9.55 8.90 27.81
N PRO A 39 9.51 9.12 29.13
CA PRO A 39 9.10 8.11 30.09
C PRO A 39 7.72 7.54 29.76
N ARG A 40 7.60 6.20 29.80
CA ARG A 40 6.32 5.51 29.61
C ARG A 40 5.37 5.86 30.76
N ARG A 41 4.06 5.83 30.48
CA ARG A 41 3.05 5.87 31.54
C ARG A 41 3.06 4.54 32.28
N ASP A 42 2.68 4.58 33.56
CA ASP A 42 2.53 3.39 34.39
C ASP A 42 1.04 3.08 34.60
N ASN A 43 0.68 1.81 34.48
CA ASN A 43 -0.70 1.35 34.63
C ASN A 43 -1.21 1.54 36.06
N GLN A 44 -0.41 1.17 37.06
CA GLN A 44 -0.81 1.24 38.45
C GLN A 44 -1.00 2.70 38.90
N GLU A 45 -0.09 3.59 38.50
CA GLU A 45 -0.20 5.04 38.69
C GLU A 45 -1.49 5.56 38.04
N HIS A 46 -1.74 5.22 36.76
CA HIS A 46 -2.91 5.71 36.02
C HIS A 46 -4.23 5.27 36.66
N ARG A 47 -4.33 4.01 37.13
CA ARG A 47 -5.51 3.48 37.84
C ARG A 47 -5.69 4.13 39.21
N THR A 48 -4.59 4.37 39.93
CA THR A 48 -4.64 5.06 41.23
C THR A 48 -5.17 6.49 41.04
N LYS A 49 -4.69 7.21 40.02
CA LYS A 49 -5.19 8.56 39.69
C LYS A 49 -6.63 8.57 39.20
N ALA A 50 -7.06 7.55 38.46
CA ALA A 50 -8.46 7.41 38.08
C ALA A 50 -9.39 7.19 39.30
N ALA A 51 -8.95 6.43 40.31
CA ALA A 51 -9.68 6.21 41.56
C ALA A 51 -9.66 7.42 42.50
N GLU A 52 -8.59 8.22 42.49
CA GLU A 52 -8.56 9.53 43.17
C GLU A 52 -9.55 10.50 42.50
N TYR A 53 -9.56 10.55 41.17
CA TYR A 53 -10.48 11.38 40.39
C TYR A 53 -11.96 11.04 40.67
N SER A 54 -12.30 9.75 40.83
CA SER A 54 -13.69 9.33 41.12
C SER A 54 -14.19 9.76 42.50
N LYS A 55 -13.32 10.18 43.41
CA LYS A 55 -13.68 10.73 44.72
C LYS A 55 -14.03 12.21 44.67
N ILE A 56 -13.72 12.89 43.56
CA ILE A 56 -14.07 14.30 43.35
C ILE A 56 -15.54 14.38 42.95
N SER A 57 -16.31 15.20 43.66
CA SER A 57 -17.74 15.43 43.39
C SER A 57 -17.98 15.73 41.90
N GLU A 58 -19.00 15.11 41.32
CA GLU A 58 -19.38 15.33 39.92
C GLU A 58 -19.80 16.78 39.63
N ASP A 59 -20.30 17.48 40.65
CA ASP A 59 -20.70 18.88 40.57
C ASP A 59 -19.49 19.84 40.56
N ASP A 60 -18.33 19.41 41.06
CA ASP A 60 -17.10 20.22 41.05
C ASP A 60 -16.29 20.01 39.76
N LYS A 61 -16.84 20.52 38.67
CA LYS A 61 -16.20 20.48 37.35
C LYS A 61 -14.81 21.12 37.36
N LYS A 62 -14.61 22.20 38.14
CA LYS A 62 -13.34 22.92 38.20
C LYS A 62 -12.24 22.06 38.84
N ALA A 63 -12.51 21.40 39.96
CA ALA A 63 -11.55 20.50 40.59
C ALA A 63 -11.24 19.30 39.69
N ARG A 64 -12.27 18.72 39.03
CA ARG A 64 -12.08 17.62 38.08
C ARG A 64 -11.21 18.02 36.88
N ASP A 65 -11.46 19.18 36.29
CA ASP A 65 -10.66 19.66 35.16
C ASP A 65 -9.21 19.98 35.58
N ALA A 66 -9.02 20.59 36.76
CA ALA A 66 -7.69 20.83 37.31
C ALA A 66 -6.92 19.52 37.56
N PHE A 67 -7.58 18.51 38.13
CA PHE A 67 -6.99 17.18 38.35
C PHE A 67 -6.60 16.50 37.04
N ALA A 68 -7.51 16.49 36.05
CA ALA A 68 -7.25 15.90 34.74
C ALA A 68 -6.10 16.62 34.00
N SER A 69 -5.97 17.94 34.15
CA SER A 69 -4.87 18.73 33.59
C SER A 69 -3.52 18.41 34.26
N LEU A 70 -3.53 18.16 35.57
CA LEU A 70 -2.33 17.87 36.36
C LEU A 70 -1.81 16.45 36.16
N TYR A 71 -2.70 15.45 36.08
CA TYR A 71 -2.31 14.03 36.05
C TYR A 71 -2.57 13.35 34.70
N GLY A 72 -3.28 14.00 33.78
CA GLY A 72 -3.63 13.42 32.50
C GLY A 72 -4.55 12.19 32.61
N SER A 73 -5.32 12.09 33.70
CA SER A 73 -6.15 10.94 34.06
C SER A 73 -7.54 11.36 34.55
N ARG A 74 -8.54 10.56 34.19
CA ARG A 74 -9.96 10.65 34.57
C ARG A 74 -10.45 9.25 34.95
N TYR A 75 -11.55 9.17 35.67
CA TYR A 75 -12.20 7.88 35.92
C TYR A 75 -12.69 7.25 34.60
N PHE A 76 -12.58 5.92 34.51
CA PHE A 76 -13.06 5.12 33.39
C PHE A 76 -13.51 3.75 33.89
N GLU A 77 -14.62 3.23 33.35
CA GLU A 77 -15.28 2.05 33.90
C GLU A 77 -14.43 0.77 33.75
N LEU A 78 -13.67 0.65 32.66
CA LEU A 78 -12.78 -0.48 32.44
C LEU A 78 -11.65 -0.58 33.48
N SER A 79 -11.42 0.48 34.27
CA SER A 79 -10.45 0.43 35.38
C SER A 79 -10.80 -0.64 36.42
N ARG A 80 -12.06 -1.08 36.49
CA ARG A 80 -12.52 -2.15 37.40
C ARG A 80 -12.05 -3.54 36.99
N LEU A 81 -11.71 -3.74 35.71
CA LEU A 81 -11.25 -5.02 35.18
C LEU A 81 -9.77 -5.20 35.54
N THR A 82 -9.46 -6.21 36.36
CA THR A 82 -8.09 -6.44 36.87
C THR A 82 -7.11 -6.85 35.79
N TYR A 83 -7.59 -7.47 34.72
CA TYR A 83 -6.79 -7.85 33.55
C TYR A 83 -6.61 -6.70 32.54
N PHE A 84 -7.32 -5.58 32.72
CA PHE A 84 -7.27 -4.48 31.76
C PHE A 84 -6.14 -3.51 32.10
N ASP A 85 -5.12 -3.47 31.24
CA ASP A 85 -4.04 -2.49 31.25
C ASP A 85 -4.34 -1.40 30.21
N PRO A 86 -4.88 -0.22 30.59
CA PRO A 86 -5.15 0.88 29.67
C PRO A 86 -3.91 1.40 28.94
N ILE A 87 -2.70 1.29 29.51
CA ILE A 87 -1.49 1.76 28.84
C ILE A 87 -1.10 0.79 27.72
N ARG A 88 -1.20 -0.52 27.96
CA ARG A 88 -0.83 -1.56 26.98
C ARG A 88 -1.95 -1.83 25.97
N GLN A 89 -3.20 -1.88 26.40
CA GLN A 89 -4.34 -2.35 25.60
C GLN A 89 -5.12 -1.24 24.89
N ILE A 90 -4.86 0.04 25.19
CA ILE A 90 -5.34 1.14 24.34
C ILE A 90 -4.27 1.43 23.28
N ILE A 91 -4.43 0.73 22.18
CA ILE A 91 -3.57 0.76 21.01
C ILE A 91 -3.69 2.08 20.25
N ILE A 92 -2.63 2.44 19.54
CA ILE A 92 -2.65 3.51 18.55
C ILE A 92 -2.99 2.83 17.24
N ASP A 93 -4.17 3.14 16.71
CA ASP A 93 -4.60 2.53 15.46
C ASP A 93 -3.71 3.01 14.29
N PRO A 94 -3.04 2.08 13.57
CA PRO A 94 -2.13 2.43 12.50
C PRO A 94 -2.86 3.05 11.32
N MET A 95 -4.13 2.72 11.07
CA MET A 95 -4.86 3.30 9.95
C MET A 95 -5.08 4.80 10.12
N HIS A 96 -5.60 5.24 11.27
CA HIS A 96 -5.78 6.65 11.59
C HIS A 96 -4.44 7.37 11.76
N CYS A 97 -3.45 6.73 12.39
CA CYS A 97 -2.17 7.36 12.68
C CYS A 97 -1.32 7.51 11.41
N ILE A 98 -1.14 6.45 10.63
CA ILE A 98 -0.30 6.45 9.43
C ILE A 98 -1.04 7.12 8.26
N PHE A 99 -2.21 6.62 7.87
CA PHE A 99 -2.85 7.04 6.62
C PHE A 99 -3.52 8.41 6.75
N LEU A 100 -4.40 8.56 7.74
CA LEU A 100 -5.13 9.82 7.97
C LEU A 100 -4.28 10.87 8.71
N GLY A 101 -3.18 10.44 9.33
CA GLY A 101 -2.21 11.27 10.02
C GLY A 101 -1.02 11.64 9.16
N LEU A 102 -0.03 10.75 9.06
CA LEU A 102 1.24 11.02 8.38
C LEU A 102 1.05 11.25 6.87
N VAL A 103 0.53 10.25 6.15
CA VAL A 103 0.43 10.26 4.69
C VAL A 103 -0.44 11.41 4.20
N LYS A 104 -1.62 11.58 4.80
CA LYS A 104 -2.52 12.69 4.47
C LYS A 104 -1.88 14.05 4.72
N THR A 105 -1.13 14.22 5.81
CA THR A 105 -0.45 15.49 6.12
C THR A 105 0.67 15.76 5.12
N ASN A 106 1.48 14.74 4.80
CA ASN A 106 2.54 14.87 3.82
C ASN A 106 1.99 15.23 2.44
N TRP A 107 0.94 14.55 1.98
CA TRP A 107 0.39 14.82 0.66
C TRP A 107 -0.40 16.12 0.62
N LEU A 108 -1.41 16.28 1.46
CA LEU A 108 -2.30 17.44 1.37
C LEU A 108 -1.65 18.71 1.90
N ASP A 109 -1.04 18.65 3.07
CA ASP A 109 -0.56 19.86 3.75
C ASP A 109 0.81 20.28 3.24
N ALA A 110 1.73 19.34 3.01
CA ALA A 110 3.07 19.68 2.54
C ALA A 110 3.14 19.86 1.01
N TRP A 111 2.46 19.00 0.24
CA TRP A 111 2.63 19.01 -1.22
C TRP A 111 1.53 19.69 -2.02
N ILE A 112 0.26 19.64 -1.58
CA ILE A 112 -0.85 20.21 -2.35
C ILE A 112 -1.22 21.64 -1.91
N ARG A 113 -1.18 21.93 -0.60
CA ARG A 113 -1.49 23.25 -0.04
C ARG A 113 -0.27 24.18 -0.05
N ASP A 114 -0.50 25.50 0.06
CA ASP A 114 0.55 26.53 -0.02
C ASP A 114 1.74 26.22 0.92
N PRO A 115 2.99 26.18 0.41
CA PRO A 115 3.50 26.73 -0.86
C PRO A 115 3.28 25.87 -2.12
N ALA A 116 2.57 24.74 -2.02
CA ALA A 116 2.22 23.80 -3.09
C ALA A 116 3.44 23.24 -3.83
N ALA A 117 4.11 22.27 -3.22
CA ALA A 117 5.21 21.54 -3.85
C ALA A 117 4.80 20.95 -5.20
N LEU A 118 3.57 20.45 -5.32
CA LEU A 118 2.99 19.92 -6.55
C LEU A 118 1.92 20.89 -7.06
N ARG A 119 2.17 21.57 -8.18
CA ARG A 119 1.22 22.56 -8.71
C ARG A 119 0.17 21.88 -9.59
N LYS A 120 -1.00 22.51 -9.60
CA LYS A 120 -2.09 22.23 -10.54
C LYS A 120 -1.79 22.88 -11.88
N ARG A 121 -2.37 22.37 -12.95
CA ARG A 121 -2.28 23.00 -14.27
C ARG A 121 -2.67 24.46 -14.23
N THR A 122 -2.01 25.25 -15.07
CA THR A 122 -2.57 26.53 -15.54
C THR A 122 -3.36 26.27 -16.82
N GLU A 123 -4.17 27.24 -17.28
CA GLU A 123 -5.09 27.07 -18.42
C GLU A 123 -4.46 26.42 -19.67
N LYS A 124 -3.15 26.62 -19.90
CA LYS A 124 -2.44 26.15 -21.09
C LYS A 124 -1.24 25.23 -20.83
N THR A 125 -0.87 24.97 -19.57
CA THR A 125 0.38 24.24 -19.26
C THR A 125 0.11 23.14 -18.24
N PRO A 126 0.28 21.85 -18.60
CA PRO A 126 0.25 20.76 -17.63
C PRO A 126 1.39 20.93 -16.63
N ARG A 127 1.17 20.47 -15.41
CA ARG A 127 2.08 20.63 -14.26
C ARG A 127 2.29 19.30 -13.55
N GLU A 128 2.96 19.37 -12.40
CA GLU A 128 3.36 18.22 -11.60
C GLU A 128 2.19 17.25 -11.33
N ILE A 129 1.01 17.76 -10.96
CA ILE A 129 -0.17 16.91 -10.66
C ILE A 129 -0.72 16.23 -11.93
N ASP A 130 -0.70 16.89 -13.08
CA ASP A 130 -1.24 16.31 -14.32
C ASP A 130 -0.37 15.13 -14.80
N GLN A 131 0.95 15.24 -14.62
CA GLN A 131 1.85 14.13 -14.91
C GLN A 131 1.64 12.95 -13.95
N ILE A 132 1.36 13.22 -12.66
CA ILE A 132 0.92 12.17 -11.73
C ILE A 132 -0.33 11.48 -12.27
N HIS A 133 -1.32 12.22 -12.77
CA HIS A 133 -2.53 11.62 -13.35
C HIS A 133 -2.25 10.79 -14.60
N GLU A 134 -1.28 11.18 -15.43
CA GLU A 134 -0.85 10.37 -16.58
C GLU A 134 -0.23 9.05 -16.15
N TYR A 135 0.62 9.05 -15.12
CA TYR A 135 1.15 7.82 -14.56
C TYR A 135 0.06 6.95 -13.93
N LEU A 136 -0.88 7.54 -13.18
CA LEU A 136 -2.00 6.77 -12.60
C LEU A 136 -2.84 6.07 -13.67
N LYS A 137 -3.01 6.67 -14.85
CA LYS A 137 -3.73 6.06 -15.98
C LYS A 137 -2.97 4.89 -16.63
N SER A 138 -1.64 4.88 -16.55
CA SER A 138 -0.81 3.82 -17.12
C SER A 138 -0.50 2.68 -16.14
N MET A 139 -1.11 2.71 -14.94
CA MET A 139 -0.93 1.66 -13.94
C MET A 139 -1.91 0.51 -14.13
N GLU A 140 -1.35 -0.69 -14.15
CA GLU A 140 -2.06 -1.96 -14.13
C GLU A 140 -1.96 -2.57 -12.74
N MET A 141 -3.11 -2.79 -12.12
CA MET A 141 -3.19 -3.22 -10.73
C MET A 141 -4.36 -4.18 -10.52
N PRO A 142 -4.30 -5.12 -9.58
CA PRO A 142 -5.44 -5.97 -9.25
C PRO A 142 -6.64 -5.14 -8.77
N SER A 143 -7.85 -5.67 -8.93
CA SER A 143 -9.09 -4.98 -8.52
C SER A 143 -9.21 -4.78 -7.00
N TRP A 144 -8.59 -5.65 -6.22
CA TRP A 144 -8.63 -5.56 -4.76
C TRP A 144 -7.82 -4.37 -4.20
N VAL A 145 -6.87 -3.82 -4.96
CA VAL A 145 -6.11 -2.64 -4.53
C VAL A 145 -6.89 -1.35 -4.82
N ALA A 146 -7.02 -0.47 -3.83
CA ALA A 146 -7.68 0.84 -4.02
C ALA A 146 -7.11 1.60 -5.22
N ARG A 147 -8.02 2.19 -6.00
CA ARG A 147 -7.68 3.14 -7.05
C ARG A 147 -7.78 4.54 -6.50
N LEU A 148 -6.78 5.37 -6.82
CA LEU A 148 -6.87 6.79 -6.54
C LEU A 148 -7.89 7.45 -7.48
N PRO A 149 -8.63 8.47 -7.00
CA PRO A 149 -9.47 9.29 -7.86
C PRO A 149 -8.67 9.87 -9.02
N SER A 150 -9.26 9.89 -10.21
CA SER A 150 -8.62 10.38 -11.44
C SER A 150 -8.19 11.85 -11.38
N GLN A 151 -8.67 12.59 -10.38
CA GLN A 151 -8.39 14.00 -10.14
C GLN A 151 -7.72 14.24 -8.76
N VAL A 152 -7.04 13.23 -8.19
CA VAL A 152 -6.36 13.35 -6.90
C VAL A 152 -5.45 14.59 -6.85
N GLY A 153 -5.49 15.35 -5.75
CA GLY A 153 -4.78 16.63 -5.60
C GLY A 153 -5.56 17.87 -6.11
N TYR A 154 -6.54 17.70 -6.99
CA TYR A 154 -7.52 18.75 -7.28
C TYR A 154 -8.68 18.74 -6.27
N ALA A 155 -9.38 19.88 -6.16
CA ALA A 155 -10.56 19.97 -5.30
C ALA A 155 -11.68 19.00 -5.76
N SER A 156 -11.78 18.77 -7.08
CA SER A 156 -12.69 17.79 -7.69
C SER A 156 -12.36 16.33 -7.36
N GLY A 157 -11.13 16.03 -6.94
CA GLY A 157 -10.70 14.68 -6.56
C GLY A 157 -11.25 14.19 -5.22
N GLY A 158 -11.88 15.07 -4.43
CA GLY A 158 -12.47 14.72 -3.14
C GLY A 158 -11.45 14.36 -2.06
N ASN A 159 -11.94 13.78 -0.96
CA ASN A 159 -11.10 13.24 0.11
C ASN A 159 -10.86 11.76 -0.12
N LEU A 160 -9.61 11.32 0.03
CA LEU A 160 -9.28 9.91 -0.04
C LEU A 160 -9.70 9.17 1.22
N THR A 161 -10.17 7.95 1.03
CA THR A 161 -10.41 6.92 2.03
C THR A 161 -9.09 6.37 2.58
N SER A 162 -9.16 5.70 3.73
CA SER A 162 -7.99 5.08 4.36
C SER A 162 -7.28 4.06 3.46
N ASP A 163 -8.02 3.31 2.64
CA ASP A 163 -7.45 2.32 1.72
C ASP A 163 -6.77 2.98 0.50
N GLU A 164 -7.33 4.09 0.00
CA GLU A 164 -6.68 4.91 -1.03
C GLU A 164 -5.38 5.54 -0.53
N TRP A 165 -5.34 6.03 0.71
CA TRP A 165 -4.10 6.50 1.33
C TRP A 165 -3.08 5.37 1.51
N LYS A 166 -3.52 4.16 1.88
CA LYS A 166 -2.65 2.97 1.96
C LYS A 166 -2.04 2.66 0.59
N GLY A 167 -2.85 2.62 -0.46
CA GLY A 167 -2.38 2.44 -1.83
C GLY A 167 -1.40 3.55 -2.24
N MET A 168 -1.70 4.80 -1.88
CA MET A 168 -0.84 5.94 -2.18
C MET A 168 0.54 5.77 -1.56
N LEU A 169 0.59 5.38 -0.28
CA LEU A 169 1.83 5.16 0.46
C LEU A 169 2.62 3.97 -0.06
N LEU A 170 1.98 2.82 -0.26
CA LEU A 170 2.69 1.56 -0.49
C LEU A 170 3.00 1.27 -1.96
N VAL A 171 2.33 1.95 -2.88
CA VAL A 171 2.39 1.61 -4.31
C VAL A 171 2.55 2.85 -5.20
N PHE A 172 1.57 3.76 -5.21
CA PHE A 172 1.53 4.83 -6.20
C PHE A 172 2.68 5.82 -6.06
N CYS A 173 2.82 6.45 -4.88
CA CYS A 173 3.85 7.46 -4.68
C CYS A 173 5.28 6.90 -4.74
N PRO A 174 5.59 5.72 -4.18
CA PRO A 174 6.93 5.14 -4.31
C PRO A 174 7.36 4.91 -5.75
N LEU A 175 6.44 4.54 -6.64
CA LEU A 175 6.71 4.41 -8.07
C LEU A 175 6.81 5.77 -8.78
N ILE A 176 5.96 6.73 -8.42
CA ILE A 176 5.77 7.96 -9.20
C ILE A 176 6.69 9.11 -8.76
N LEU A 177 6.85 9.34 -7.45
CA LEU A 177 7.48 10.56 -6.92
C LEU A 177 8.93 10.75 -7.38
N PRO A 178 9.79 9.71 -7.44
CA PRO A 178 11.16 9.89 -7.93
C PRO A 178 11.21 10.47 -9.34
N HIS A 179 10.31 10.05 -10.23
CA HIS A 179 10.22 10.60 -11.59
C HIS A 179 9.72 12.05 -11.60
N ILE A 180 8.69 12.36 -10.81
CA ILE A 180 8.17 13.73 -10.69
C ILE A 180 9.25 14.68 -10.15
N TRP A 181 10.00 14.27 -9.13
CA TRP A 181 11.06 15.11 -8.57
C TRP A 181 12.23 15.27 -9.54
N ALA A 182 12.66 14.21 -10.23
CA ALA A 182 13.72 14.29 -11.23
C ALA A 182 13.41 15.32 -12.33
N GLU A 183 12.15 15.42 -12.76
CA GLU A 183 11.74 16.36 -13.80
C GLU A 183 11.48 17.78 -13.27
N TRP A 184 10.79 17.92 -12.13
CA TRP A 184 10.24 19.22 -11.70
C TRP A 184 11.02 19.93 -10.60
N TYR A 185 11.91 19.24 -9.88
CA TYR A 185 12.76 19.87 -8.88
C TYR A 185 13.72 20.91 -9.51
N PRO A 186 14.45 20.63 -10.60
CA PRO A 186 15.30 21.64 -11.25
C PRO A 186 14.52 22.88 -11.70
N VAL A 187 13.30 22.67 -12.18
CA VAL A 187 12.38 23.77 -12.55
C VAL A 187 11.99 24.60 -11.32
N ALA A 188 11.72 23.96 -10.18
CA ALA A 188 11.40 24.64 -8.93
C ALA A 188 12.56 25.52 -8.44
N VAL A 189 13.79 25.00 -8.52
CA VAL A 189 15.02 25.73 -8.17
C VAL A 189 15.18 26.96 -9.06
N ALA A 190 15.07 26.79 -10.38
CA ALA A 190 15.19 27.89 -11.34
C ALA A 190 14.12 28.98 -11.14
N ASP A 191 12.87 28.59 -10.90
CA ASP A 191 11.76 29.51 -10.58
C ASP A 191 12.06 30.31 -9.29
N HIS A 192 12.55 29.64 -8.25
CA HIS A 192 12.92 30.27 -6.98
C HIS A 192 14.10 31.23 -7.13
N GLU A 193 15.18 30.82 -7.81
CA GLU A 193 16.34 31.68 -8.07
C GLU A 193 15.97 32.94 -8.85
N LYS A 194 15.11 32.81 -9.87
CA LYS A 194 14.61 33.94 -10.65
C LYS A 194 13.84 34.92 -9.75
N SER A 195 13.03 34.38 -8.84
CA SER A 195 12.24 35.17 -7.89
C SER A 195 13.14 35.89 -6.88
N LEU A 196 14.18 35.20 -6.37
CA LEU A 196 15.18 35.75 -5.46
C LEU A 196 16.04 36.84 -6.12
N LYS A 197 16.50 36.64 -7.36
CA LYS A 197 17.23 37.64 -8.16
C LYS A 197 16.37 38.90 -8.37
N SER A 198 15.09 38.73 -8.71
CA SER A 198 14.12 39.82 -8.88
C SER A 198 13.89 40.59 -7.58
N TRP A 199 13.71 39.89 -6.46
CA TRP A 199 13.55 40.51 -5.15
C TRP A 199 14.80 41.26 -4.69
N ASN A 200 15.99 40.64 -4.78
CA ASN A 200 17.26 41.28 -4.45
C ASN A 200 17.49 42.58 -5.25
N LYS A 201 17.13 42.58 -6.54
CA LYS A 201 17.20 43.79 -7.38
C LYS A 201 16.30 44.91 -6.84
N LYS A 202 15.05 44.59 -6.49
CA LYS A 202 14.08 45.57 -5.93
C LYS A 202 14.51 46.07 -4.56
N GLU A 203 14.98 45.18 -3.70
CA GLU A 203 15.43 45.51 -2.34
C GLU A 203 16.70 46.36 -2.35
N ASN A 204 17.66 46.07 -3.24
CA ASN A 204 18.84 46.91 -3.43
C ASN A 204 18.48 48.30 -3.95
N ALA A 205 17.51 48.42 -4.86
CA ALA A 205 17.00 49.71 -5.33
C ALA A 205 16.29 50.49 -4.21
N ARG A 206 15.54 49.82 -3.33
CA ARG A 206 14.94 50.42 -2.13
C ARG A 206 15.99 50.95 -1.17
N LYS A 207 16.99 50.13 -0.82
CA LYS A 207 18.11 50.52 0.04
C LYS A 207 18.89 51.73 -0.51
N LYS A 208 19.11 51.79 -1.83
CA LYS A 208 19.74 52.96 -2.48
C LYS A 208 18.90 54.24 -2.35
N ARG A 209 17.58 54.16 -2.52
CA ARG A 209 16.67 55.33 -2.34
C ARG A 209 16.71 55.87 -0.92
N ILE A 210 16.71 54.99 0.08
CA ILE A 210 16.83 55.37 1.49
C ILE A 210 18.18 56.04 1.76
N LYS A 211 19.28 55.45 1.28
CA LYS A 211 20.64 56.00 1.45
C LYS A 211 20.78 57.40 0.84
N ASN A 212 20.12 57.66 -0.29
CA ASN A 212 20.19 58.93 -0.99
C ASN A 212 19.24 60.01 -0.42
N GLY A 213 18.54 59.74 0.69
CA GLY A 213 17.59 60.69 1.30
C GLY A 213 16.26 60.84 0.56
N ASN A 214 16.05 60.06 -0.50
CA ASN A 214 14.84 60.11 -1.35
C ASN A 214 13.67 59.26 -0.82
N ALA A 215 13.88 58.55 0.30
CA ALA A 215 12.86 57.77 1.01
C ALA A 215 13.27 57.63 2.49
N THR A 216 12.30 57.52 3.40
CA THR A 216 12.57 57.26 4.82
C THR A 216 12.59 55.76 5.12
N ALA A 217 13.25 55.34 6.20
CA ALA A 217 13.26 53.92 6.63
C ALA A 217 11.84 53.39 6.97
N THR A 218 10.92 54.29 7.29
CA THR A 218 9.49 54.03 7.55
C THR A 218 8.64 54.01 6.28
N ASP A 219 9.21 54.35 5.11
CA ASP A 219 8.49 54.39 3.85
C ASP A 219 8.26 52.96 3.33
N ARG A 220 7.04 52.45 3.54
CA ARG A 220 6.59 51.14 3.04
C ARG A 220 6.38 51.11 1.53
N LYS A 221 6.48 52.26 0.85
CA LYS A 221 6.19 52.41 -0.58
C LYS A 221 7.33 51.78 -1.42
N GLY A 222 7.10 50.53 -1.83
CA GLY A 222 8.06 49.72 -2.60
C GLY A 222 8.85 48.71 -1.76
N GLU A 223 8.43 48.45 -0.52
CA GLU A 223 8.85 47.28 0.24
C GLU A 223 8.23 46.02 -0.38
N THR A 224 9.08 45.11 -0.86
CA THR A 224 8.63 43.82 -1.41
C THR A 224 8.89 42.73 -0.41
N ALA A 225 7.86 41.94 -0.09
CA ALA A 225 8.03 40.76 0.75
C ALA A 225 9.12 39.84 0.16
N PRO A 226 9.97 39.22 1.00
CA PRO A 226 10.93 38.23 0.53
C PRO A 226 10.22 37.11 -0.24
N PRO A 227 10.90 36.49 -1.22
CA PRO A 227 10.33 35.33 -1.89
C PRO A 227 10.02 34.24 -0.86
N LYS A 228 8.94 33.49 -1.10
CA LYS A 228 8.65 32.30 -0.30
C LYS A 228 9.80 31.30 -0.41
N PRO A 229 10.01 30.43 0.60
CA PRO A 229 10.94 29.31 0.49
C PRO A 229 10.69 28.49 -0.77
N ILE A 230 11.72 27.76 -1.24
CA ILE A 230 11.57 26.84 -2.36
C ILE A 230 10.43 25.86 -2.09
N ARG A 231 9.56 25.67 -3.08
CA ARG A 231 8.32 24.88 -2.93
C ARG A 231 8.57 23.37 -2.83
N MET A 232 9.66 22.87 -3.43
CA MET A 232 10.03 21.45 -3.43
C MET A 232 11.34 21.32 -2.66
N PHE A 233 11.36 20.48 -1.63
CA PHE A 233 12.59 20.04 -1.00
C PHE A 233 13.15 18.85 -1.76
N GLU A 234 14.47 18.81 -1.94
CA GLU A 234 15.15 17.81 -2.77
C GLU A 234 14.94 16.38 -2.26
N ASN A 235 14.99 16.21 -0.92
CA ASN A 235 14.91 14.94 -0.23
C ASN A 235 13.47 14.49 0.11
N ASP A 236 12.43 15.29 -0.20
CA ASP A 236 11.03 14.90 0.03
C ASP A 236 10.64 13.51 -0.54
N PRO A 237 11.01 13.13 -1.80
CA PRO A 237 10.70 11.81 -2.33
C PRO A 237 11.40 10.71 -1.51
N ASP A 238 12.68 10.91 -1.18
CA ASP A 238 13.48 9.98 -0.39
C ASP A 238 12.89 9.78 1.03
N LEU A 239 12.48 10.85 1.69
CA LEU A 239 11.75 10.77 2.97
C LEU A 239 10.46 9.95 2.83
N PHE A 240 9.69 10.17 1.76
CA PHE A 240 8.47 9.41 1.53
C PHE A 240 8.74 7.93 1.24
N LEU A 241 9.84 7.61 0.52
CA LEU A 241 10.29 6.23 0.32
C LEU A 241 10.67 5.56 1.64
N LYS A 242 11.32 6.27 2.58
CA LYS A 242 11.57 5.75 3.95
C LYS A 242 10.28 5.40 4.67
N LEU A 243 9.28 6.28 4.63
CA LEU A 243 7.96 6.00 5.23
C LEU A 243 7.30 4.79 4.58
N ALA A 244 7.34 4.69 3.25
CA ALA A 244 6.76 3.58 2.50
C ALA A 244 7.46 2.26 2.82
N ALA A 245 8.79 2.24 2.85
CA ALA A 245 9.60 1.07 3.17
C ALA A 245 9.39 0.60 4.62
N CYS A 246 9.32 1.55 5.56
CA CYS A 246 8.91 1.27 6.94
C CYS A 246 7.52 0.60 6.98
N CYS A 247 6.53 1.17 6.29
CA CYS A 247 5.17 0.64 6.29
C CYS A 247 5.04 -0.68 5.51
N LYS A 248 5.91 -0.97 4.54
CA LYS A 248 6.02 -2.30 3.93
C LYS A 248 6.41 -3.38 4.93
N ILE A 249 7.17 -3.04 5.98
CA ILE A 249 7.48 -3.94 7.09
C ILE A 249 6.30 -3.98 8.09
N LEU A 250 5.84 -2.81 8.56
CA LEU A 250 4.84 -2.73 9.63
C LEU A 250 3.46 -3.27 9.23
N LEU A 251 3.12 -3.20 7.94
CA LEU A 251 1.83 -3.61 7.39
C LEU A 251 1.90 -4.96 6.65
N ALA A 252 2.95 -5.75 6.91
CA ALA A 252 3.08 -7.12 6.41
C ALA A 252 2.11 -8.08 7.13
N GLY A 253 1.61 -9.11 6.44
CA GLY A 253 0.72 -10.10 7.05
C GLY A 253 1.41 -10.90 8.16
N THR A 254 2.72 -11.13 7.99
CA THR A 254 3.63 -11.68 8.99
C THR A 254 4.87 -10.80 9.10
N ILE A 255 5.35 -10.57 10.33
CA ILE A 255 6.49 -9.67 10.61
C ILE A 255 7.61 -10.47 11.27
N ASP A 256 8.79 -10.51 10.64
CA ASP A 256 10.02 -10.96 11.31
C ASP A 256 10.48 -9.89 12.30
N ILE A 257 10.63 -10.27 13.58
CA ILE A 257 11.10 -9.38 14.65
C ILE A 257 12.46 -8.74 14.30
N LYS A 258 13.33 -9.45 13.56
CA LYS A 258 14.64 -8.93 13.13
C LYS A 258 14.53 -7.76 12.15
N SER A 259 13.38 -7.60 11.49
CA SER A 259 13.11 -6.46 10.58
C SER A 259 12.66 -5.19 11.32
N LEU A 260 12.22 -5.29 12.58
CA LEU A 260 11.71 -4.14 13.34
C LEU A 260 12.76 -3.02 13.56
N PRO A 261 14.04 -3.31 13.87
CA PRO A 261 15.05 -2.26 13.97
C PRO A 261 15.21 -1.46 12.67
N ARG A 262 15.13 -2.12 11.51
CA ARG A 262 15.17 -1.46 10.20
C ARG A 262 13.96 -0.56 9.99
N ALA A 263 12.76 -1.04 10.28
CA ALA A 263 11.54 -0.22 10.21
C ALA A 263 11.59 0.99 11.16
N GLN A 264 12.15 0.81 12.36
CA GLN A 264 12.35 1.89 13.33
C GLN A 264 13.28 2.97 12.80
N GLN A 265 14.45 2.57 12.27
CA GLN A 265 15.39 3.51 11.67
C GLN A 265 14.73 4.32 10.55
N LEU A 266 14.06 3.64 9.60
CA LEU A 266 13.38 4.29 8.48
C LEU A 266 12.31 5.28 8.94
N LEU A 267 11.54 4.93 9.98
CA LEU A 267 10.52 5.81 10.55
C LEU A 267 11.16 7.05 11.18
N GLU A 268 12.17 6.88 12.03
CA GLU A 268 12.82 8.00 12.71
C GLU A 268 13.50 8.96 11.74
N GLU A 269 14.14 8.44 10.69
CA GLU A 269 14.73 9.23 9.61
C GLU A 269 13.66 10.02 8.82
N TYR A 270 12.52 9.39 8.49
CA TYR A 270 11.38 10.08 7.90
C TYR A 270 10.86 11.21 8.80
N LEU A 271 10.62 10.91 10.09
CA LEU A 271 10.05 11.86 11.02
C LEU A 271 10.98 13.06 11.27
N ALA A 272 12.29 12.80 11.38
CA ALA A 272 13.30 13.84 11.54
C ALA A 272 13.40 14.74 10.29
N GLY A 273 13.49 14.15 9.09
CA GLY A 273 13.54 14.92 7.86
C GLY A 273 12.24 15.68 7.57
N PHE A 274 11.08 15.11 7.91
CA PHE A 274 9.81 15.82 7.79
C PHE A 274 9.72 17.01 8.76
N LEU A 275 10.22 16.86 10.00
CA LEU A 275 10.31 17.97 10.95
C LEU A 275 11.25 19.08 10.44
N GLU A 276 12.35 18.73 9.77
CA GLU A 276 13.28 19.70 9.18
C GLU A 276 12.65 20.47 8.00
N ASN A 277 12.06 19.75 7.05
CA ASN A 277 11.48 20.36 5.84
C ASN A 277 10.16 21.08 6.13
N HIS A 278 9.33 20.52 7.03
CA HIS A 278 7.94 20.92 7.24
C HIS A 278 7.60 21.13 8.75
N PRO A 279 8.38 21.91 9.52
CA PRO A 279 8.28 21.98 10.98
C PRO A 279 6.89 22.40 11.49
N THR A 280 6.19 23.26 10.73
CA THR A 280 4.87 23.77 11.11
C THR A 280 3.73 22.79 10.84
N LEU A 281 3.99 21.71 10.10
CA LEU A 281 2.98 20.71 9.70
C LEU A 281 2.99 19.47 10.60
N VAL A 282 3.93 19.37 11.53
CA VAL A 282 4.04 18.25 12.46
C VAL A 282 2.84 18.21 13.42
N LYS A 283 2.09 17.10 13.34
CA LYS A 283 0.89 16.82 14.15
C LYS A 283 1.18 15.76 15.23
N PRO A 284 0.33 15.61 16.26
CA PRO A 284 0.52 14.60 17.30
C PRO A 284 0.71 13.17 16.78
N ASN A 285 0.10 12.81 15.65
CA ASN A 285 0.26 11.50 15.01
C ASN A 285 1.73 11.15 14.69
N PHE A 286 2.58 12.15 14.40
CA PHE A 286 4.01 11.95 14.14
C PHE A 286 4.75 11.46 15.39
N HIS A 287 4.31 11.87 16.58
CA HIS A 287 4.80 11.31 17.82
C HIS A 287 4.14 9.95 18.13
N PHE A 288 2.82 9.84 17.97
CA PHE A 288 2.08 8.63 18.34
C PHE A 288 2.57 7.38 17.62
N ILE A 289 2.93 7.49 16.35
CA ILE A 289 3.43 6.36 15.57
C ILE A 289 4.73 5.77 16.13
N THR A 290 5.53 6.53 16.90
CA THR A 290 6.77 6.02 17.51
C THR A 290 6.53 4.85 18.48
N HIS A 291 5.31 4.68 18.97
CA HIS A 291 4.94 3.58 19.87
C HIS A 291 4.51 2.30 19.14
N ILE A 292 4.39 2.31 17.79
CA ILE A 292 3.88 1.15 17.02
C ILE A 292 4.73 -0.11 17.20
N PHE A 293 6.04 0.03 17.37
CA PHE A 293 6.95 -1.10 17.52
C PHE A 293 6.69 -1.90 18.80
N GLN A 294 6.36 -1.23 19.90
CA GLN A 294 5.98 -1.94 21.13
C GLN A 294 4.61 -2.59 20.97
N ILE A 295 3.68 -1.93 20.29
CA ILE A 295 2.34 -2.48 20.04
C ILE A 295 2.44 -3.76 19.18
N ILE A 296 3.25 -3.76 18.13
CA ILE A 296 3.47 -4.97 17.30
C ILE A 296 4.09 -6.10 18.12
N ARG A 297 5.03 -5.80 19.03
CA ARG A 297 5.59 -6.83 19.92
C ARG A 297 4.56 -7.38 20.92
N ASP A 298 3.60 -6.57 21.33
CA ASP A 298 2.57 -6.95 22.31
C ASP A 298 1.38 -7.69 21.66
N PHE A 299 0.99 -7.33 20.42
CA PHE A 299 -0.25 -7.79 19.78
C PHE A 299 -0.06 -8.48 18.43
N GLY A 300 1.17 -8.56 17.92
CA GLY A 300 1.47 -9.13 16.60
C GLY A 300 1.25 -8.16 15.43
N PRO A 301 1.03 -8.68 14.21
CA PRO A 301 0.82 -7.86 13.02
C PRO A 301 -0.39 -6.93 13.13
N VAL A 302 -0.33 -5.78 12.45
CA VAL A 302 -1.35 -4.73 12.52
C VAL A 302 -2.75 -5.20 12.13
N TYR A 303 -2.88 -6.23 11.29
CA TYR A 303 -4.15 -6.77 10.84
C TYR A 303 -5.00 -7.32 11.99
N GLY A 304 -4.37 -7.77 13.09
CA GLY A 304 -5.06 -8.23 14.29
C GLY A 304 -5.74 -7.11 15.08
N PHE A 305 -5.42 -5.84 14.83
CA PHE A 305 -5.90 -4.73 15.66
C PHE A 305 -6.21 -3.41 14.95
N TRP A 306 -5.93 -3.29 13.65
CA TRP A 306 -6.26 -2.10 12.86
C TRP A 306 -7.77 -1.95 12.65
N THR A 307 -8.24 -0.72 12.40
CA THR A 307 -9.68 -0.46 12.43
C THR A 307 -10.44 -0.59 11.09
N PHE A 308 -9.82 -1.07 10.01
CA PHE A 308 -10.48 -1.21 8.71
C PHE A 308 -11.73 -2.09 8.76
N LEU A 309 -11.65 -3.23 9.45
CA LEU A 309 -12.79 -4.14 9.63
C LEU A 309 -13.97 -3.43 10.30
N PHE A 310 -13.70 -2.67 11.36
CA PHE A 310 -14.72 -1.91 12.08
C PHE A 310 -15.29 -0.75 11.25
N GLU A 311 -14.47 -0.06 10.46
CA GLU A 311 -14.97 0.99 9.54
C GLU A 311 -15.89 0.42 8.47
N ARG A 312 -15.55 -0.74 7.90
CA ARG A 312 -16.41 -1.44 6.94
C ARG A 312 -17.70 -1.94 7.58
N LEU A 313 -17.61 -2.54 8.76
CA LEU A 313 -18.79 -2.95 9.52
C LEU A 313 -19.69 -1.74 9.81
N ASN A 314 -19.11 -0.61 10.21
CA ASN A 314 -19.87 0.62 10.41
C ASN A 314 -20.57 1.09 9.13
N LYS A 315 -19.93 0.95 7.96
CA LYS A 315 -20.56 1.29 6.66
C LYS A 315 -21.74 0.35 6.36
N LEU A 316 -21.57 -0.95 6.57
CA LEU A 316 -22.63 -1.96 6.40
C LEU A 316 -23.81 -1.69 7.35
N LEU A 317 -23.54 -1.46 8.64
CA LEU A 317 -24.62 -1.17 9.59
C LEU A 317 -25.38 0.11 9.20
N LYS A 318 -24.67 1.12 8.69
CA LYS A 318 -25.28 2.37 8.20
C LYS A 318 -26.09 2.22 6.91
N SER A 319 -25.94 1.12 6.16
CA SER A 319 -26.77 0.87 4.98
C SER A 319 -28.12 0.26 5.31
N TYR A 320 -28.32 -0.23 6.54
CA TYR A 320 -29.62 -0.72 6.96
C TYR A 320 -30.59 0.44 7.19
N ASP A 321 -31.81 0.29 6.69
CA ASP A 321 -32.89 1.22 6.99
C ASP A 321 -33.23 1.10 8.48
N THR A 322 -33.17 2.23 9.18
CA THR A 322 -33.50 2.29 10.61
C THR A 322 -34.51 3.39 10.89
N ASN A 323 -35.29 3.22 11.94
CA ASN A 323 -36.17 4.28 12.46
C ASN A 323 -35.40 5.34 13.28
N ASN A 324 -34.07 5.21 13.43
CA ASN A 324 -33.18 6.08 14.22
C ASN A 324 -33.59 6.28 15.69
N HIS A 325 -34.36 5.36 16.27
CA HIS A 325 -34.73 5.43 17.68
C HIS A 325 -33.61 4.88 18.57
N ALA A 326 -33.22 5.66 19.57
CA ALA A 326 -32.19 5.29 20.55
C ALA A 326 -32.74 4.26 21.57
N ASP A 327 -32.07 4.11 22.72
CA ASP A 327 -32.49 3.26 23.84
C ASP A 327 -32.55 1.75 23.53
N GLY A 328 -31.69 1.28 22.62
CA GLY A 328 -31.55 -0.15 22.29
C GLY A 328 -32.32 -0.59 21.04
N GLU A 329 -33.25 0.21 20.52
CA GLU A 329 -34.01 -0.14 19.31
C GLU A 329 -33.13 -0.18 18.05
N LEU A 330 -32.25 0.81 17.91
CA LEU A 330 -31.29 0.90 16.82
C LEU A 330 -30.34 -0.31 16.83
N GLU A 331 -29.80 -0.65 18.00
CA GLU A 331 -28.89 -1.78 18.19
C GLU A 331 -29.57 -3.12 17.86
N VAL A 332 -30.82 -3.30 18.28
CA VAL A 332 -31.61 -4.50 17.96
C VAL A 332 -31.89 -4.59 16.46
N THR A 333 -32.16 -3.46 15.79
CA THR A 333 -32.37 -3.42 14.34
C THR A 333 -31.09 -3.81 13.59
N PHE A 334 -29.96 -3.18 13.91
CA PHE A 334 -28.66 -3.54 13.35
C PHE A 334 -28.32 -5.02 13.56
N PHE A 335 -28.56 -5.54 14.77
CA PHE A 335 -28.31 -6.95 15.07
C PHE A 335 -29.17 -7.88 14.20
N ARG A 336 -30.47 -7.61 14.06
CA ARG A 336 -31.40 -8.45 13.30
C ARG A 336 -31.10 -8.43 11.80
N GLU A 337 -30.88 -7.25 11.22
CA GLU A 337 -30.61 -7.13 9.78
C GLU A 337 -29.26 -7.75 9.43
N PHE A 338 -28.23 -7.55 10.25
CA PHE A 338 -26.94 -8.20 10.06
C PHE A 338 -27.06 -9.74 10.04
N HIS A 339 -27.82 -10.32 10.98
CA HIS A 339 -28.02 -11.77 11.00
C HIS A 339 -28.85 -12.28 9.82
N ARG A 340 -29.85 -11.52 9.37
CA ARG A 340 -30.63 -11.89 8.17
C ARG A 340 -29.75 -11.93 6.93
N ASP A 341 -28.92 -10.92 6.74
CA ASP A 341 -28.00 -10.83 5.61
C ASP A 341 -26.95 -11.96 5.62
N ALA A 342 -26.33 -12.21 6.78
CA ALA A 342 -25.40 -13.32 6.96
C ALA A 342 -26.04 -14.69 6.66
N ASN A 343 -27.24 -14.94 7.18
CA ASN A 343 -27.96 -16.21 6.94
C ASN A 343 -28.39 -16.36 5.47
N LEU A 344 -28.88 -15.29 4.84
CA LEU A 344 -29.25 -15.31 3.42
C LEU A 344 -28.04 -15.67 2.56
N ARG A 345 -26.88 -15.08 2.86
CA ARG A 345 -25.64 -15.37 2.17
C ARG A 345 -25.21 -16.82 2.30
N GLU A 346 -25.25 -17.40 3.51
CA GLU A 346 -24.94 -18.81 3.73
C GLU A 346 -25.85 -19.73 2.89
N VAL A 347 -27.14 -19.39 2.79
CA VAL A 347 -28.09 -20.11 1.93
C VAL A 347 -27.69 -20.00 0.45
N LEU A 348 -27.37 -18.80 -0.03
CA LEU A 348 -26.93 -18.58 -1.42
C LEU A 348 -25.66 -19.37 -1.75
N GLU A 349 -24.66 -19.37 -0.86
CA GLU A 349 -23.43 -20.12 -1.06
C GLU A 349 -23.67 -21.64 -1.10
N ARG A 350 -24.54 -22.16 -0.24
CA ARG A 350 -24.94 -23.58 -0.27
C ARG A 350 -25.66 -23.94 -1.56
N LEU A 351 -26.55 -23.08 -2.05
CA LEU A 351 -27.24 -23.29 -3.33
C LEU A 351 -26.27 -23.26 -4.51
N ALA A 352 -25.30 -22.35 -4.49
CA ALA A 352 -24.30 -22.22 -5.56
C ALA A 352 -23.32 -23.40 -5.63
N LYS A 353 -22.97 -24.02 -4.48
CA LYS A 353 -22.00 -25.13 -4.33
C LYS A 353 -22.52 -26.52 -4.70
N LYS A 354 -23.81 -26.72 -5.06
CA LYS A 354 -24.29 -28.02 -5.56
C LYS A 354 -23.53 -28.40 -6.85
N GLU A 355 -22.57 -29.34 -6.72
CA GLU A 355 -21.76 -29.88 -7.82
C GLU A 355 -22.57 -30.88 -8.65
N GLY A 356 -22.47 -30.78 -9.98
CA GLY A 356 -23.10 -31.70 -10.94
C GLY A 356 -24.56 -31.33 -11.26
N THR A 357 -24.86 -31.07 -12.53
CA THR A 357 -26.24 -30.90 -13.02
C THR A 357 -26.99 -32.24 -13.15
N ASP A 358 -26.28 -33.36 -12.98
CA ASP A 358 -26.85 -34.70 -13.13
C ASP A 358 -27.71 -35.04 -11.91
N GLY A 359 -29.04 -35.02 -12.12
CA GLY A 359 -30.03 -35.42 -11.12
C GLY A 359 -30.75 -34.28 -10.38
N LEU A 360 -30.43 -33.01 -10.67
CA LEU A 360 -31.18 -31.86 -10.13
C LEU A 360 -32.45 -31.60 -10.93
N THR A 361 -33.53 -31.16 -10.27
CA THR A 361 -34.73 -30.70 -10.99
C THR A 361 -34.46 -29.37 -11.71
N PRO A 362 -35.25 -29.00 -12.74
CA PRO A 362 -35.12 -27.71 -13.42
C PRO A 362 -35.21 -26.51 -12.46
N GLU A 363 -36.04 -26.61 -11.42
CA GLU A 363 -36.17 -25.57 -10.38
C GLU A 363 -34.90 -25.45 -9.55
N GLU A 364 -34.27 -26.57 -9.18
CA GLU A 364 -33.01 -26.56 -8.43
C GLU A 364 -31.84 -26.01 -9.25
N GLN A 365 -31.81 -26.29 -10.56
CA GLN A 365 -30.82 -25.73 -11.47
C GLN A 365 -30.98 -24.20 -11.59
N CYS A 366 -32.22 -23.73 -11.77
CA CYS A 366 -32.52 -22.29 -11.82
C CYS A 366 -32.16 -21.58 -10.50
N ALA A 367 -32.43 -22.20 -9.35
CA ALA A 367 -32.07 -21.65 -8.05
C ALA A 367 -30.55 -21.57 -7.84
N ALA A 368 -29.80 -22.61 -8.25
CA ALA A 368 -28.35 -22.62 -8.17
C ALA A 368 -27.72 -21.58 -9.11
N GLU A 369 -28.25 -21.43 -10.32
CA GLU A 369 -27.77 -20.42 -11.28
C GLU A 369 -28.09 -19.00 -10.82
N SER A 370 -29.29 -18.76 -10.29
CA SER A 370 -29.67 -17.48 -9.68
C SER A 370 -28.77 -17.14 -8.48
N ALA A 371 -28.48 -18.11 -7.61
CA ALA A 371 -27.57 -17.91 -6.49
C ALA A 371 -26.15 -17.56 -6.96
N ARG A 372 -25.64 -18.22 -8.01
CA ARG A 372 -24.35 -17.88 -8.62
C ARG A 372 -24.34 -16.47 -9.21
N MET A 373 -25.42 -16.05 -9.87
CA MET A 373 -25.56 -14.69 -10.40
C MET A 373 -25.57 -13.64 -9.29
N ILE A 374 -26.36 -13.85 -8.23
CA ILE A 374 -26.42 -12.95 -7.07
C ILE A 374 -25.03 -12.83 -6.43
N LEU A 375 -24.38 -13.96 -6.15
CA LEU A 375 -23.03 -13.99 -5.58
C LEU A 375 -21.96 -13.38 -6.50
N ALA A 376 -22.12 -13.50 -7.82
CA ALA A 376 -21.21 -12.87 -8.79
C ALA A 376 -21.36 -11.35 -8.83
N THR A 377 -22.58 -10.83 -8.60
CA THR A 377 -22.84 -9.38 -8.54
C THR A 377 -22.25 -8.77 -7.27
N ASP A 378 -22.20 -9.52 -6.17
CA ASP A 378 -21.64 -9.12 -4.87
C ASP A 378 -20.10 -9.04 -4.83
N GLY A 379 -19.40 -9.65 -5.79
CA GLY A 379 -17.95 -9.82 -5.76
C GLY A 379 -17.14 -8.52 -5.86
N ASP A 380 -17.75 -7.45 -6.38
CA ASP A 380 -17.09 -6.18 -6.68
C ASP A 380 -17.40 -5.04 -5.66
N GLU A 381 -18.32 -5.25 -4.71
CA GLU A 381 -18.76 -4.17 -3.81
C GLU A 381 -18.07 -4.20 -2.43
N ARG A 382 -17.21 -3.20 -2.21
CA ARG A 382 -16.58 -2.91 -0.91
C ARG A 382 -17.62 -2.43 0.11
N GLY A 383 -17.85 -3.24 1.14
CA GLY A 383 -18.78 -2.91 2.24
C GLY A 383 -19.91 -3.93 2.44
N THR A 384 -19.88 -5.06 1.74
CA THR A 384 -20.80 -6.18 1.91
C THR A 384 -20.29 -7.18 2.96
N VAL A 385 -21.18 -8.05 3.45
CA VAL A 385 -20.80 -9.19 4.30
C VAL A 385 -19.79 -10.11 3.58
N ALA A 386 -19.81 -10.16 2.24
CA ALA A 386 -18.79 -10.83 1.41
C ALA A 386 -17.36 -10.36 1.71
N SER A 387 -17.18 -9.04 1.67
CA SER A 387 -15.88 -8.42 1.89
C SER A 387 -15.42 -8.62 3.34
N LEU A 388 -16.36 -8.66 4.28
CA LEU A 388 -16.08 -8.92 5.68
C LEU A 388 -15.62 -10.38 5.89
N ALA A 389 -16.35 -11.33 5.30
CA ALA A 389 -16.01 -12.75 5.34
C ALA A 389 -14.66 -13.04 4.69
N ARG A 390 -14.34 -12.41 3.55
CA ARG A 390 -13.01 -12.51 2.93
C ARG A 390 -11.88 -11.97 3.80
N GLU A 391 -12.09 -10.88 4.52
CA GLU A 391 -11.09 -10.35 5.45
C GLU A 391 -10.96 -11.22 6.70
N ILE A 392 -12.06 -11.83 7.16
CA ILE A 392 -12.03 -12.89 8.18
C ILE A 392 -11.28 -14.11 7.65
N GLU A 393 -11.46 -14.51 6.38
CA GLU A 393 -10.69 -15.58 5.74
C GLU A 393 -9.22 -15.21 5.57
N GLU A 394 -8.88 -13.95 5.26
CA GLU A 394 -7.49 -13.44 5.28
C GLU A 394 -6.90 -13.49 6.69
N LEU A 395 -7.68 -13.18 7.74
CA LEU A 395 -7.31 -13.36 9.15
C LEU A 395 -7.26 -14.83 9.57
N SER A 396 -8.08 -15.67 8.94
CA SER A 396 -8.23 -17.11 9.17
C SER A 396 -7.32 -17.93 8.26
N ALA A 397 -6.42 -17.30 7.51
CA ALA A 397 -5.34 -17.95 6.76
C ALA A 397 -4.37 -18.71 7.68
N ASP A 398 -4.50 -18.55 9.00
CA ASP A 398 -3.99 -19.45 10.02
C ASP A 398 -4.55 -20.90 9.93
N LEU A 399 -5.60 -21.14 9.13
CA LEU A 399 -6.13 -22.47 8.78
C LEU A 399 -5.53 -23.02 7.48
N GLY A 400 -4.22 -23.23 7.45
CA GLY A 400 -3.52 -24.28 6.67
C GLY A 400 -3.69 -24.38 5.14
N ILE A 401 -4.53 -23.58 4.48
CA ILE A 401 -4.79 -23.62 3.03
C ILE A 401 -4.30 -22.31 2.41
N ARG A 402 -3.08 -22.32 1.90
CA ARG A 402 -2.44 -21.16 1.25
C ARG A 402 -3.12 -20.73 -0.06
N PHE A 403 -3.68 -21.70 -0.80
CA PHE A 403 -4.36 -21.41 -2.05
C PHE A 403 -5.51 -22.36 -2.36
N SER A 404 -6.44 -21.87 -3.18
CA SER A 404 -7.49 -22.67 -3.83
C SER A 404 -7.58 -22.33 -5.32
N LEU A 405 -8.22 -23.21 -6.09
CA LEU A 405 -8.34 -23.08 -7.55
C LEU A 405 -9.78 -22.87 -7.95
N GLY A 406 -10.00 -21.96 -8.91
CA GLY A 406 -11.31 -21.71 -9.50
C GLY A 406 -11.76 -22.82 -10.47
N LEU A 407 -12.92 -22.60 -11.09
CA LEU A 407 -13.50 -23.50 -12.09
C LEU A 407 -12.47 -23.86 -13.18
N ALA A 408 -12.48 -25.14 -13.58
CA ALA A 408 -11.52 -25.71 -14.51
C ALA A 408 -12.19 -26.31 -15.76
N VAL A 409 -11.49 -26.24 -16.89
CA VAL A 409 -11.89 -26.88 -18.16
C VAL A 409 -10.74 -27.78 -18.63
N LEU A 410 -11.04 -29.02 -19.00
CA LEU A 410 -10.04 -29.92 -19.58
C LEU A 410 -9.65 -29.43 -20.98
N LYS A 411 -8.34 -29.24 -21.22
CA LYS A 411 -7.81 -28.84 -22.52
C LYS A 411 -6.60 -29.68 -22.92
N GLU A 412 -6.48 -29.93 -24.22
CA GLU A 412 -5.25 -30.45 -24.82
C GLU A 412 -4.16 -29.36 -24.80
N LEU A 413 -2.95 -29.76 -24.45
CA LEU A 413 -1.79 -28.89 -24.31
C LEU A 413 -1.05 -28.75 -25.64
N PRO A 414 -0.68 -27.53 -26.08
CA PRO A 414 0.13 -27.33 -27.28
C PRO A 414 1.52 -27.98 -27.14
N ALA A 415 2.09 -28.46 -28.25
CA ALA A 415 3.40 -29.12 -28.26
C ALA A 415 4.54 -28.30 -27.60
N PRO A 416 4.67 -26.97 -27.80
CA PRO A 416 5.68 -26.18 -27.09
C PRO A 416 5.49 -26.23 -25.56
N PHE A 417 4.25 -26.19 -25.09
CA PHE A 417 3.94 -26.23 -23.67
C PHE A 417 4.16 -27.63 -23.08
N GLN A 418 3.89 -28.69 -23.83
CA GLN A 418 4.25 -30.06 -23.43
C GLN A 418 5.76 -30.22 -23.22
N GLN A 419 6.58 -29.55 -24.03
CA GLN A 419 8.03 -29.58 -23.89
C GLN A 419 8.51 -28.86 -22.62
N ASP A 420 7.95 -27.69 -22.32
CA ASP A 420 8.20 -26.96 -21.07
C ASP A 420 7.77 -27.81 -19.85
N LEU A 421 6.65 -28.53 -19.96
CA LEU A 421 6.13 -29.39 -18.90
C LEU A 421 6.98 -30.64 -18.67
N LEU A 422 7.51 -31.21 -19.76
CA LEU A 422 8.46 -32.32 -19.70
C LEU A 422 9.75 -31.90 -18.97
N GLU A 423 10.26 -30.71 -19.26
CA GLU A 423 11.44 -30.12 -18.61
C GLU A 423 11.21 -29.93 -17.10
N TYR A 424 10.05 -29.38 -16.71
CA TYR A 424 9.63 -29.27 -15.31
C TYR A 424 9.63 -30.63 -14.60
N TYR A 425 8.99 -31.65 -15.20
CA TYR A 425 8.89 -32.97 -14.59
C TYR A 425 10.24 -33.68 -14.48
N ASN A 426 11.08 -33.62 -15.51
CA ASN A 426 12.39 -34.27 -15.47
C ASN A 426 13.36 -33.59 -14.51
N THR A 427 13.18 -32.30 -14.25
CA THR A 427 13.93 -31.57 -13.23
C THR A 427 13.43 -31.87 -11.83
N THR A 428 12.11 -31.92 -11.63
CA THR A 428 11.49 -32.06 -10.30
C THR A 428 11.41 -33.52 -9.83
N TYR A 429 11.22 -34.45 -10.76
CA TYR A 429 11.04 -35.88 -10.51
C TYR A 429 11.95 -36.72 -11.43
N PRO A 430 13.28 -36.59 -11.31
CA PRO A 430 14.23 -37.26 -12.21
C PRO A 430 14.09 -38.79 -12.23
N ASP A 431 13.61 -39.38 -11.13
CA ASP A 431 13.49 -40.83 -10.96
C ASP A 431 12.30 -41.46 -11.72
N ILE A 432 11.30 -40.66 -12.13
CA ILE A 432 10.06 -41.18 -12.75
C ILE A 432 10.23 -41.43 -14.26
N SER A 433 11.29 -40.91 -14.87
CA SER A 433 11.59 -41.08 -16.31
C SER A 433 10.39 -40.75 -17.22
N ILE A 434 9.98 -39.48 -17.20
CA ILE A 434 8.87 -38.99 -18.03
C ILE A 434 9.39 -38.62 -19.42
N VAL A 435 8.69 -39.08 -20.46
CA VAL A 435 9.14 -38.94 -21.86
C VAL A 435 8.05 -38.37 -22.75
N SER A 436 8.45 -37.69 -23.83
CA SER A 436 7.51 -37.23 -24.85
C SER A 436 6.88 -38.41 -25.59
N ARG A 437 5.60 -38.28 -25.98
CA ARG A 437 4.92 -39.28 -26.84
C ARG A 437 5.55 -39.43 -28.22
N ALA A 438 6.28 -38.41 -28.68
CA ALA A 438 6.98 -38.42 -29.95
C ALA A 438 8.44 -38.92 -29.85
N ALA A 439 8.90 -39.27 -28.64
CA ALA A 439 10.27 -39.73 -28.46
C ALA A 439 10.43 -41.16 -29.00
N ASP A 440 11.44 -41.35 -29.84
CA ASP A 440 11.77 -42.64 -30.47
C ASP A 440 12.59 -43.49 -29.48
N ILE A 441 11.92 -43.89 -28.40
CA ILE A 441 12.54 -44.63 -27.30
C ILE A 441 12.08 -46.07 -27.45
N GLY A 442 13.02 -46.95 -27.81
CA GLY A 442 12.79 -48.39 -27.84
C GLY A 442 12.12 -48.86 -26.54
N SER A 443 11.34 -49.93 -26.65
CA SER A 443 10.37 -50.49 -25.69
C SER A 443 10.89 -50.76 -24.26
N SER A 444 11.31 -49.74 -23.52
CA SER A 444 11.67 -49.86 -22.11
C SER A 444 10.39 -49.71 -21.25
N PRO A 445 10.02 -50.73 -20.46
CA PRO A 445 8.75 -50.77 -19.72
C PRO A 445 8.62 -49.71 -18.61
N ASN A 446 9.71 -49.03 -18.26
CA ASN A 446 9.77 -48.12 -17.11
C ASN A 446 9.56 -46.64 -17.47
N HIS A 447 9.31 -46.30 -18.73
CA HIS A 447 9.06 -44.91 -19.12
C HIS A 447 7.59 -44.54 -18.96
N HIS A 448 7.34 -43.35 -18.42
CA HIS A 448 6.01 -42.77 -18.33
C HIS A 448 5.83 -41.72 -19.43
N PHE A 449 4.87 -41.93 -20.34
CA PHE A 449 4.53 -40.91 -21.33
C PHE A 449 3.91 -39.68 -20.68
N LEU A 450 4.31 -38.49 -21.11
CA LEU A 450 3.67 -37.24 -20.72
C LEU A 450 2.18 -37.26 -21.11
N HIS A 451 1.32 -36.88 -20.17
CA HIS A 451 -0.09 -36.70 -20.46
C HIS A 451 -0.31 -35.40 -21.25
N GLY A 452 -1.06 -35.48 -22.35
CA GLY A 452 -1.22 -34.37 -23.29
C GLY A 452 -2.25 -33.33 -22.88
N SER A 453 -3.02 -33.57 -21.82
CA SER A 453 -4.12 -32.68 -21.39
C SER A 453 -4.03 -32.32 -19.91
N ALA A 454 -4.53 -31.12 -19.60
CA ALA A 454 -4.59 -30.57 -18.25
C ALA A 454 -5.94 -29.88 -17.99
N GLN A 455 -6.32 -29.80 -16.71
CA GLN A 455 -7.41 -28.93 -16.29
C GLN A 455 -6.90 -27.49 -16.24
N VAL A 456 -7.47 -26.59 -17.02
CA VAL A 456 -7.11 -25.17 -17.05
C VAL A 456 -8.11 -24.37 -16.23
N HIS A 457 -7.62 -23.69 -15.19
CA HIS A 457 -8.44 -22.96 -14.23
C HIS A 457 -8.61 -21.50 -14.63
N SER A 458 -9.78 -20.93 -14.30
CA SER A 458 -10.09 -19.51 -14.53
C SER A 458 -9.29 -18.56 -13.64
N HIS A 459 -8.95 -18.98 -12.42
CA HIS A 459 -8.23 -18.18 -11.44
C HIS A 459 -7.65 -19.06 -10.33
N ILE A 460 -6.73 -18.51 -9.56
CA ILE A 460 -6.32 -19.00 -8.23
C ILE A 460 -6.78 -18.01 -7.17
N ILE A 461 -7.08 -18.49 -5.98
CA ILE A 461 -7.18 -17.65 -4.79
C ILE A 461 -5.94 -17.95 -3.97
N LEU A 462 -5.02 -16.99 -3.88
CA LEU A 462 -3.80 -17.07 -3.10
C LEU A 462 -3.91 -16.08 -1.93
N ASP A 463 -3.79 -16.57 -0.70
CA ASP A 463 -3.86 -15.75 0.52
C ASP A 463 -5.10 -14.82 0.52
N GLY A 464 -6.28 -15.37 0.17
CA GLY A 464 -7.55 -14.64 0.07
C GLY A 464 -7.74 -13.77 -1.18
N ARG A 465 -6.74 -13.72 -2.07
CA ARG A 465 -6.72 -12.85 -3.27
C ARG A 465 -6.90 -13.62 -4.55
N ARG A 466 -7.89 -13.21 -5.33
CA ARG A 466 -8.14 -13.74 -6.67
C ARG A 466 -7.09 -13.24 -7.66
N ILE A 467 -6.38 -14.18 -8.28
CA ILE A 467 -5.37 -13.95 -9.33
C ILE A 467 -5.83 -14.68 -10.59
N THR A 468 -5.91 -13.97 -11.72
CA THR A 468 -6.37 -14.52 -13.00
C THR A 468 -5.20 -14.67 -13.96
N SER A 469 -5.32 -15.55 -14.95
CA SER A 469 -4.41 -15.50 -16.09
C SER A 469 -4.75 -14.34 -17.03
N SER A 470 -3.77 -13.86 -17.78
CA SER A 470 -3.98 -12.94 -18.90
C SER A 470 -3.14 -13.35 -20.09
N THR A 471 -3.76 -13.34 -21.27
CA THR A 471 -3.06 -13.47 -22.55
C THR A 471 -2.72 -12.10 -23.16
N SER A 472 -3.22 -11.02 -22.57
CA SER A 472 -3.06 -9.64 -23.04
C SER A 472 -1.71 -9.07 -22.58
N LEU A 473 -1.03 -8.39 -23.50
CA LEU A 473 0.18 -7.61 -23.19
C LEU A 473 -0.14 -6.26 -22.54
N THR A 474 -1.36 -5.77 -22.75
CA THR A 474 -1.81 -4.42 -22.38
C THR A 474 -2.79 -4.39 -21.20
N ASP A 475 -3.30 -5.55 -20.78
CA ASP A 475 -4.11 -5.70 -19.55
C ASP A 475 -3.71 -6.99 -18.83
N ALA A 476 -2.72 -6.87 -17.96
CA ALA A 476 -2.22 -7.94 -17.11
C ALA A 476 -2.53 -7.67 -15.63
N SER A 477 -3.41 -6.71 -15.36
CA SER A 477 -3.69 -6.12 -14.05
C SER A 477 -3.85 -7.12 -12.90
N SER A 478 -4.49 -8.26 -13.12
CA SER A 478 -4.72 -9.31 -12.10
C SER A 478 -3.85 -10.56 -12.25
N SER A 479 -2.86 -10.53 -13.15
CA SER A 479 -2.02 -11.69 -13.53
C SER A 479 -0.54 -11.56 -13.18
N ILE A 480 -0.11 -10.39 -12.71
CA ILE A 480 1.30 -10.11 -12.43
C ILE A 480 1.66 -10.64 -11.03
N ILE A 481 2.66 -11.51 -10.96
CA ILE A 481 3.15 -12.14 -9.74
C ILE A 481 4.65 -12.03 -9.62
N GLN A 482 5.13 -12.25 -8.40
CA GLN A 482 6.55 -12.29 -8.08
C GLN A 482 6.97 -13.66 -7.55
N LEU A 483 8.20 -14.08 -7.87
CA LEU A 483 8.91 -15.14 -7.14
C LEU A 483 10.37 -14.75 -6.90
N ASP A 484 11.00 -15.46 -5.98
CA ASP A 484 12.44 -15.50 -5.84
C ASP A 484 12.99 -16.79 -6.46
N ALA A 485 14.00 -16.65 -7.32
CA ALA A 485 14.78 -17.76 -7.88
C ALA A 485 16.27 -17.41 -7.75
N ASP A 486 17.05 -18.29 -7.13
CA ASP A 486 18.50 -18.12 -6.92
C ASP A 486 18.88 -16.77 -6.26
N GLY A 487 18.08 -16.33 -5.29
CA GLY A 487 18.28 -15.06 -4.59
C GLY A 487 17.93 -13.81 -5.41
N THR A 488 17.36 -13.99 -6.61
CA THR A 488 16.93 -12.91 -7.49
C THR A 488 15.41 -12.87 -7.62
N ARG A 489 14.83 -11.68 -7.50
CA ARG A 489 13.39 -11.45 -7.62
C ARG A 489 12.99 -11.32 -9.09
N TYR A 490 12.11 -12.21 -9.53
CA TYR A 490 11.52 -12.20 -10.87
C TYR A 490 10.05 -11.80 -10.81
N VAL A 491 9.61 -11.06 -11.83
CA VAL A 491 8.22 -10.65 -11.99
C VAL A 491 7.72 -11.15 -13.33
N GLY A 492 6.53 -11.74 -13.34
CA GLY A 492 5.99 -12.38 -14.53
C GLY A 492 4.47 -12.30 -14.61
N GLN A 493 3.95 -12.53 -15.81
CA GLN A 493 2.52 -12.59 -16.08
C GLN A 493 2.06 -14.03 -16.18
N ILE A 494 1.03 -14.40 -15.42
CA ILE A 494 0.41 -15.71 -15.51
C ILE A 494 -0.34 -15.83 -16.83
N TYR A 495 0.10 -16.76 -17.67
CA TYR A 495 -0.50 -17.07 -18.96
C TYR A 495 -1.54 -18.19 -18.84
N ASN A 496 -1.27 -19.24 -18.07
CA ASN A 496 -2.23 -20.31 -17.75
C ASN A 496 -2.08 -20.75 -16.29
N ILE A 497 -3.20 -21.21 -15.73
CA ILE A 497 -3.27 -21.86 -14.42
C ILE A 497 -3.74 -23.28 -14.68
N ILE A 498 -2.97 -24.30 -14.31
CA ILE A 498 -3.31 -25.68 -14.65
C ILE A 498 -3.21 -26.63 -13.46
N THR A 499 -4.08 -27.63 -13.46
CA THR A 499 -3.89 -28.87 -12.70
C THR A 499 -3.57 -29.99 -13.68
N HIS A 500 -2.37 -30.55 -13.55
CA HIS A 500 -1.89 -31.64 -14.39
C HIS A 500 -1.76 -32.94 -13.59
N ARG A 501 -2.31 -34.02 -14.11
CA ARG A 501 -2.18 -35.38 -13.55
C ARG A 501 -1.23 -36.18 -14.43
N GLN A 502 -0.15 -36.66 -13.84
CA GLN A 502 0.89 -37.39 -14.57
C GLN A 502 1.06 -38.79 -13.98
N PRO A 503 0.96 -39.86 -14.79
CA PRO A 503 1.32 -41.21 -14.37
C PRO A 503 2.72 -41.27 -13.74
N GLY A 504 2.86 -42.03 -12.66
CA GLY A 504 4.07 -42.09 -11.84
C GLY A 504 4.07 -41.10 -10.65
N ILE A 505 3.26 -40.04 -10.71
CA ILE A 505 3.15 -39.03 -9.65
C ILE A 505 1.80 -39.19 -8.95
N LYS A 506 1.83 -39.43 -7.63
CA LYS A 506 0.62 -39.72 -6.83
C LYS A 506 -0.34 -38.54 -6.75
N GLN A 507 0.18 -37.32 -6.58
CA GLN A 507 -0.64 -36.13 -6.38
C GLN A 507 -0.72 -35.26 -7.65
N PRO A 508 -1.89 -34.67 -7.95
CA PRO A 508 -2.01 -33.70 -9.03
C PRO A 508 -1.06 -32.53 -8.78
N GLN A 509 -0.46 -32.02 -9.86
CA GLN A 509 0.42 -30.85 -9.80
C GLN A 509 -0.37 -29.60 -10.17
N HIS A 510 -0.34 -28.60 -9.29
CA HIS A 510 -0.94 -27.29 -9.53
C HIS A 510 0.16 -26.34 -10.01
N LEU A 511 0.14 -26.01 -11.30
CA LEU A 511 1.22 -25.36 -12.01
C LEU A 511 0.74 -24.07 -12.68
N LEU A 512 1.67 -23.14 -12.87
CA LEU A 512 1.48 -21.89 -13.57
C LEU A 512 2.39 -21.83 -14.78
N ASP A 513 1.82 -21.46 -15.92
CA ASP A 513 2.56 -21.06 -17.11
C ASP A 513 2.81 -19.55 -17.04
N ILE A 514 4.07 -19.13 -16.93
CA ILE A 514 4.42 -17.73 -16.64
C ILE A 514 5.34 -17.15 -17.71
N ARG A 515 5.01 -15.95 -18.16
CA ARG A 515 5.91 -15.12 -18.98
C ARG A 515 6.70 -14.19 -18.08
N TRP A 516 7.97 -14.52 -17.85
CA TRP A 516 8.89 -13.71 -17.04
C TRP A 516 9.30 -12.45 -17.77
N MET A 517 9.12 -11.28 -17.14
CA MET A 517 9.55 -10.01 -17.74
C MET A 517 11.07 -9.97 -17.87
N ARG A 518 11.57 -9.37 -18.95
CA ARG A 518 13.02 -9.20 -19.14
C ARG A 518 13.50 -7.97 -18.37
N ARG A 519 14.53 -8.17 -17.54
CA ARG A 519 15.10 -7.12 -16.69
C ARG A 519 15.73 -6.01 -17.53
N LEU A 520 15.47 -4.75 -17.17
CA LEU A 520 16.19 -3.61 -17.75
C LEU A 520 17.40 -3.29 -16.88
N THR A 521 18.61 -3.34 -17.45
CA THR A 521 19.87 -3.07 -16.72
C THR A 521 20.33 -1.63 -16.85
N ASP A 522 19.94 -0.92 -17.91
CA ASP A 522 20.51 0.38 -18.28
C ASP A 522 19.66 1.55 -17.77
N PHE A 523 19.00 1.38 -16.62
CA PHE A 523 18.17 2.40 -15.98
C PHE A 523 18.67 2.66 -14.55
N ASP A 524 18.78 3.93 -14.18
CA ASP A 524 19.20 4.33 -12.84
C ASP A 524 18.14 3.96 -11.78
N MET A 525 18.45 2.93 -10.99
CA MET A 525 17.61 2.47 -9.89
C MET A 525 18.05 3.03 -8.53
N SER A 526 19.05 3.91 -8.48
CA SER A 526 19.60 4.46 -7.23
C SER A 526 18.57 5.08 -6.28
N PRO A 527 17.44 5.68 -6.73
CA PRO A 527 16.43 6.17 -5.79
C PRO A 527 15.76 5.08 -4.96
N TRP A 528 15.70 3.84 -5.47
CA TRP A 528 15.01 2.71 -4.82
C TRP A 528 15.94 1.68 -4.19
N GLU A 529 17.22 1.63 -4.60
CA GLU A 529 18.22 0.69 -4.07
C GLU A 529 18.32 0.66 -2.53
N PRO A 530 18.24 1.80 -1.80
CA PRO A 530 18.26 1.78 -0.34
C PRO A 530 17.02 1.13 0.29
N TYR A 531 15.97 0.86 -0.49
CA TYR A 531 14.63 0.47 -0.03
C TYR A 531 14.14 -0.84 -0.67
N PRO A 532 14.85 -1.97 -0.47
CA PRO A 532 14.45 -3.26 -1.04
C PRO A 532 13.05 -3.70 -0.59
N GLU A 533 12.56 -3.18 0.54
CA GLU A 533 11.22 -3.45 1.08
C GLU A 533 10.09 -3.00 0.15
N LEU A 534 10.35 -2.09 -0.78
CA LEU A 534 9.38 -1.61 -1.76
C LEU A 534 9.19 -2.57 -2.93
N GLU A 535 10.16 -3.48 -3.17
CA GLU A 535 10.13 -4.48 -4.23
C GLU A 535 9.94 -3.84 -5.62
N ILE A 536 10.61 -2.70 -5.85
CA ILE A 536 10.52 -1.91 -7.08
C ILE A 536 11.59 -2.31 -8.08
N PHE A 537 11.16 -2.60 -9.30
CA PHE A 537 12.02 -3.14 -10.35
C PHE A 537 11.69 -2.58 -11.73
N SER A 538 12.71 -2.38 -12.57
CA SER A 538 12.59 -1.94 -13.96
C SER A 538 12.74 -3.09 -14.97
N TRP A 539 11.94 -3.03 -16.04
CA TRP A 539 11.82 -4.07 -17.06
C TRP A 539 11.71 -3.48 -18.46
N GLU A 540 12.22 -4.21 -19.44
CA GLU A 540 12.05 -3.88 -20.84
C GLU A 540 10.56 -3.98 -21.24
N HIS A 541 10.01 -2.91 -21.82
CA HIS A 541 8.60 -2.88 -22.18
C HIS A 541 8.27 -3.92 -23.26
N GLY A 542 7.32 -4.80 -22.98
CA GLY A 542 6.84 -5.80 -23.93
C GLY A 542 7.77 -6.99 -24.14
N GLN A 543 8.87 -7.08 -23.38
CA GLN A 543 9.87 -8.14 -23.53
C GLN A 543 9.79 -9.14 -22.36
N PHE A 544 9.92 -10.42 -22.71
CA PHE A 544 9.90 -11.53 -21.77
C PHE A 544 11.11 -12.44 -22.01
N LEU A 545 11.49 -13.20 -20.98
CA LEU A 545 12.52 -14.24 -21.11
C LEU A 545 12.07 -15.30 -22.12
N ARG A 546 13.01 -15.69 -22.97
CA ARG A 546 12.86 -16.78 -23.93
C ARG A 546 13.43 -18.05 -23.34
N ARG A 547 13.06 -19.20 -23.92
CA ARG A 547 13.64 -20.47 -23.52
C ARG A 547 15.16 -20.46 -23.73
N GLY A 548 15.92 -20.81 -22.70
CA GLY A 548 17.38 -20.76 -22.68
C GLY A 548 17.96 -19.43 -22.15
N ASP A 549 17.16 -18.38 -21.98
CA ASP A 549 17.59 -17.20 -21.23
C ASP A 549 17.79 -17.59 -19.75
N PRO A 550 18.79 -17.03 -19.04
CA PRO A 550 18.98 -17.29 -17.62
C PRO A 550 17.80 -16.75 -16.81
N GLY A 551 17.20 -17.60 -16.00
CA GLY A 551 16.08 -17.24 -15.14
C GLY A 551 15.22 -18.44 -14.73
N PRO A 552 14.11 -18.20 -14.01
CA PRO A 552 13.23 -19.25 -13.56
C PRO A 552 12.56 -19.98 -14.73
N PRO A 553 12.22 -21.28 -14.56
CA PRO A 553 11.50 -22.01 -15.58
C PRO A 553 10.15 -21.34 -15.85
N ARG A 554 9.67 -21.49 -17.09
CA ARG A 554 8.35 -20.98 -17.49
C ARG A 554 7.21 -21.61 -16.70
N ILE A 555 7.37 -22.88 -16.32
CA ILE A 555 6.40 -23.61 -15.51
C ILE A 555 6.89 -23.68 -14.08
N VAL A 556 6.08 -23.16 -13.15
CA VAL A 556 6.38 -23.18 -11.70
C VAL A 556 5.17 -23.68 -10.93
N PRO A 557 5.36 -24.29 -9.75
CA PRO A 557 4.24 -24.66 -8.90
C PRO A 557 3.57 -23.41 -8.31
N VAL A 558 2.26 -23.47 -8.05
CA VAL A 558 1.51 -22.36 -7.41
C VAL A 558 2.13 -21.96 -6.07
N SER A 559 2.71 -22.93 -5.35
CA SER A 559 3.42 -22.69 -4.08
C SER A 559 4.69 -21.85 -4.20
N ALA A 560 5.24 -21.65 -5.41
CA ALA A 560 6.42 -20.81 -5.62
C ALA A 560 6.09 -19.30 -5.67
N ILE A 561 4.82 -18.92 -5.80
CA ILE A 561 4.44 -17.50 -5.81
C ILE A 561 4.75 -16.90 -4.45
N LEU A 562 5.36 -15.71 -4.44
CA LEU A 562 5.53 -14.91 -3.23
C LEU A 562 4.34 -13.97 -3.04
N SER A 563 4.03 -13.15 -4.05
CA SER A 563 2.97 -12.15 -3.97
C SER A 563 2.53 -11.71 -5.38
N GLN A 564 1.43 -10.95 -5.46
CA GLN A 564 1.12 -10.18 -6.66
C GLN A 564 1.95 -8.89 -6.73
N ALA A 565 2.18 -8.40 -7.94
CA ALA A 565 2.76 -7.08 -8.19
C ALA A 565 1.86 -6.22 -9.08
N CYS A 566 2.05 -4.91 -9.02
CA CYS A 566 1.51 -3.99 -10.02
C CYS A 566 2.54 -3.66 -11.09
N ARG A 567 2.07 -2.98 -12.13
CA ARG A 567 2.93 -2.44 -13.19
C ARG A 567 2.57 -1.00 -13.51
N LEU A 568 3.58 -0.17 -13.72
CA LEU A 568 3.50 1.19 -14.23
C LEU A 568 4.25 1.24 -15.57
N THR A 569 3.65 1.87 -16.58
CA THR A 569 4.32 2.12 -17.87
C THR A 569 4.72 3.60 -17.97
N ILE A 570 6.00 3.86 -18.19
CA ILE A 570 6.56 5.22 -18.35
C ILE A 570 7.15 5.37 -19.75
N ASN A 571 6.97 6.56 -20.34
CA ASN A 571 7.72 6.99 -21.52
C ASN A 571 9.01 7.68 -21.04
N HIS A 572 10.16 7.09 -21.34
CA HIS A 572 11.47 7.61 -20.98
C HIS A 572 12.16 8.21 -22.21
N LYS A 573 12.69 9.42 -22.07
CA LYS A 573 13.53 10.05 -23.10
C LYS A 573 14.96 9.56 -22.92
N LYS A 574 15.52 8.84 -23.90
CA LYS A 574 16.95 8.51 -23.87
C LYS A 574 17.76 9.80 -23.92
N GLN A 575 18.62 10.03 -22.93
CA GLN A 575 19.67 11.03 -23.07
C GLN A 575 20.65 10.53 -24.14
N ILE A 576 20.79 11.28 -25.22
CA ILE A 576 21.87 11.06 -26.19
C ILE A 576 23.13 11.57 -25.48
N LEU A 577 23.99 10.65 -25.05
CA LEU A 577 25.36 10.99 -24.70
C LEU A 577 26.01 11.51 -25.99
N HIS A 578 26.20 12.82 -26.09
CA HIS A 578 27.12 13.36 -27.08
C HIS A 578 28.52 12.92 -26.67
N ASP A 579 29.13 12.04 -27.46
CA ASP A 579 30.56 11.80 -27.41
C ASP A 579 31.24 13.14 -27.72
N ASP A 580 32.06 13.65 -26.80
CA ASP A 580 32.84 14.88 -26.94
C ASP A 580 33.99 14.68 -27.94
N SER A 581 33.64 14.43 -29.20
CA SER A 581 34.57 14.48 -30.34
C SER A 581 33.82 14.94 -31.59
N ASP A 582 33.51 16.23 -31.65
CA ASP A 582 33.93 17.09 -32.75
C ASP A 582 33.35 18.50 -32.56
N SER A 583 34.25 19.47 -32.52
CA SER A 583 33.98 20.89 -32.66
C SER A 583 33.46 21.17 -34.08
N ASP A 584 32.31 21.81 -34.22
CA ASP A 584 32.22 23.16 -34.78
C ASP A 584 30.76 23.62 -34.93
N GLU A 585 30.63 24.94 -34.93
CA GLU A 585 29.46 25.81 -34.84
C GLU A 585 28.36 25.51 -35.88
N ASP A 586 27.09 25.48 -35.46
CA ASP A 586 26.04 26.23 -36.19
C ASP A 586 24.76 26.45 -35.37
N GLU A 587 24.20 27.66 -35.50
CA GLU A 587 23.00 28.15 -34.82
C GLU A 587 21.72 27.54 -35.42
N GLY A 588 20.94 26.83 -34.60
CA GLY A 588 19.61 26.37 -34.95
C GLY A 588 18.95 25.61 -33.80
N GLY A 589 18.21 26.31 -32.94
CA GLY A 589 17.49 25.72 -31.81
C GLY A 589 16.28 24.89 -32.24
N GLU A 590 16.52 23.70 -32.79
CA GLU A 590 15.55 22.60 -32.80
C GLU A 590 15.80 21.72 -31.57
N SER A 591 14.76 21.52 -30.77
CA SER A 591 14.79 20.60 -29.63
C SER A 591 15.14 19.20 -30.14
N SER A 592 16.32 18.69 -29.78
CA SER A 592 16.73 17.31 -30.03
C SER A 592 15.89 16.36 -29.16
N ASP A 593 14.64 16.10 -29.52
CA ASP A 593 13.80 15.09 -28.88
C ASP A 593 14.30 13.71 -29.36
N GLY A 594 15.21 13.12 -28.57
CA GLY A 594 15.66 11.74 -28.79
C GLY A 594 14.49 10.74 -28.75
N PRO A 595 14.67 9.53 -29.31
CA PRO A 595 13.61 8.53 -29.36
C PRO A 595 13.12 8.18 -27.94
N THR A 596 11.82 8.32 -27.72
CA THR A 596 11.17 7.90 -26.47
C THR A 596 11.06 6.38 -26.44
N CYS A 597 11.58 5.74 -25.39
CA CYS A 597 11.38 4.32 -25.14
C CYS A 597 10.37 4.13 -24.01
N LYS A 598 9.61 3.03 -24.05
CA LYS A 598 8.73 2.65 -22.94
C LYS A 598 9.49 1.75 -21.96
N ILE A 599 9.24 1.95 -20.68
CA ILE A 599 9.80 1.14 -19.59
C ILE A 599 8.66 0.68 -18.69
N TRP A 600 8.75 -0.57 -18.23
CA TRP A 600 7.87 -1.08 -17.19
C TRP A 600 8.55 -0.98 -15.83
N PHE A 601 7.85 -0.42 -14.85
CA PHE A 601 8.20 -0.53 -13.44
C PHE A 601 7.19 -1.43 -12.75
N THR A 602 7.64 -2.27 -11.84
CA THR A 602 6.75 -3.07 -11.00
C THR A 602 7.02 -2.79 -9.53
N ALA A 603 6.00 -2.97 -8.70
CA ALA A 603 6.13 -2.97 -7.24
C ALA A 603 5.35 -4.16 -6.68
N GLY A 604 5.90 -4.86 -5.70
CA GLY A 604 5.15 -5.88 -4.97
C GLY A 604 3.95 -5.23 -4.26
N LEU A 605 2.83 -5.94 -4.17
CA LEU A 605 1.61 -5.40 -3.53
C LEU A 605 1.49 -5.81 -2.07
N THR A 606 1.94 -7.02 -1.76
CA THR A 606 1.96 -7.56 -0.41
C THR A 606 3.34 -8.06 -0.05
N ARG A 607 3.65 -7.95 1.23
CA ARG A 607 4.85 -8.52 1.82
C ARG A 607 4.39 -9.51 2.87
N ASP A 608 4.53 -10.78 2.55
CA ASP A 608 4.32 -11.87 3.50
C ASP A 608 5.69 -12.49 3.73
N VAL A 609 6.21 -12.32 4.95
CA VAL A 609 7.44 -12.99 5.34
C VAL A 609 7.05 -14.42 5.68
N VAL A 610 7.47 -15.39 4.87
CA VAL A 610 7.43 -16.81 5.27
C VAL A 610 8.43 -16.95 6.40
N VAL A 611 8.00 -16.70 7.63
CA VAL A 611 8.82 -16.96 8.81
C VAL A 611 8.76 -18.46 9.06
N VAL A 612 9.90 -19.13 8.88
CA VAL A 612 10.16 -20.49 9.37
C VAL A 612 10.45 -20.45 10.85
#